data_AF-A0A257UFM3-F1
#
_entry.id   AF-A0A257UFM3-F1
#
_cell.length_a   1.000
_cell.length_b   1.000
_cell.length_c   1.000
_cell.angle_alpha   90.00
_cell.angle_beta   90.00
_cell.angle_gamma   90.00
#
_symmetry.space_group_name_H-M   'P 1'
#
loop_
_entity.id
_entity.type
_entity.pdbx_description
1 polymer ?
#
loop_
_entity_poly.entity_id
_entity_poly.type
_entity_poly.pdbx_seq_one_letter_code
_entity_poly.pdbx_strand_id
1 'polypeptide(L)'
;MAFWDFENTTSVGSISTSNALTTAPGISNAFVSQNGGGPAENLGSIWFLTRFFGAYRPFMQFTTTEKVVLSDLTFTHLDNHNPGYPSYPSYNAQLQIDREAGFVDIGSPVLLSPATSGTVATVSLGYLVLDPGTYTIRWDPRGLAYGTDTNTDFFAIDDLTLEGGTLAAVPALSVWGAGLLALLVALAGVAVFRR
;
A
#
# COMPACT_ATOMS: atom_id res chain seq x y z
N MET A 1 -10.09 6.35 2.34
CA MET A 1 -10.29 4.90 2.50
C MET A 1 -10.85 4.31 1.22
N ALA A 2 -10.16 3.34 0.62
CA ALA A 2 -10.71 2.40 -0.34
C ALA A 2 -10.46 0.98 0.19
N PHE A 3 -11.41 0.06 0.02
CA PHE A 3 -11.38 -1.27 0.65
C PHE A 3 -11.69 -2.40 -0.34
N TRP A 4 -11.00 -3.53 -0.19
CA TRP A 4 -11.21 -4.78 -0.92
C TRP A 4 -11.14 -5.98 0.03
N ASP A 5 -12.14 -6.86 -0.03
CA ASP A 5 -12.14 -8.21 0.56
C ASP A 5 -11.97 -9.31 -0.50
N PHE A 6 -11.79 -8.90 -1.77
CA PHE A 6 -11.63 -9.75 -2.95
C PHE A 6 -12.75 -10.76 -3.26
N GLU A 7 -13.86 -10.77 -2.52
CA GLU A 7 -14.98 -11.69 -2.77
C GLU A 7 -15.69 -11.42 -4.11
N ASN A 8 -15.56 -10.20 -4.64
CA ASN A 8 -16.07 -9.84 -5.97
C ASN A 8 -15.07 -10.09 -7.12
N THR A 9 -13.99 -10.86 -6.87
CA THR A 9 -12.95 -11.11 -7.86
C THR A 9 -13.48 -11.88 -9.06
N THR A 10 -13.15 -11.39 -10.25
CA THR A 10 -13.34 -12.10 -11.52
C THR A 10 -11.99 -12.49 -12.10
N SER A 11 -11.93 -13.63 -12.79
CA SER A 11 -10.68 -14.13 -13.36
C SER A 11 -10.85 -14.53 -14.82
N VAL A 12 -10.02 -13.96 -15.70
CA VAL A 12 -10.00 -14.25 -17.14
C VAL A 12 -8.55 -14.33 -17.60
N GLY A 13 -8.17 -15.41 -18.30
CA GLY A 13 -6.84 -15.52 -18.90
C GLY A 13 -5.66 -15.45 -17.92
N SER A 14 -5.82 -16.01 -16.71
CA SER A 14 -4.83 -15.96 -15.61
C SER A 14 -4.60 -14.56 -15.02
N ILE A 15 -5.55 -13.65 -15.23
CA ILE A 15 -5.58 -12.33 -14.64
C ILE A 15 -6.85 -12.24 -13.79
N SER A 16 -6.67 -11.88 -12.53
CA SER A 16 -7.77 -11.56 -11.63
C SER A 16 -7.98 -10.05 -11.57
N THR A 17 -9.23 -9.63 -11.36
CA THR A 17 -9.60 -8.24 -11.15
C THR A 17 -10.70 -8.16 -10.10
N SER A 18 -10.53 -7.27 -9.14
CA SER A 18 -11.49 -6.98 -8.06
C SER A 18 -11.69 -5.47 -7.94
N ASN A 19 -12.95 -5.04 -7.89
CA ASN A 19 -13.27 -3.63 -7.68
C ASN A 19 -13.35 -3.33 -6.18
N ALA A 20 -12.98 -2.12 -5.79
CA ALA A 20 -13.13 -1.69 -4.41
C ALA A 20 -14.59 -1.76 -3.98
N LEU A 21 -14.85 -2.31 -2.80
CA LEU A 21 -16.18 -2.33 -2.19
C LEU A 21 -16.59 -0.94 -1.69
N THR A 22 -15.62 -0.16 -1.22
CA THR A 22 -15.83 1.22 -0.81
C THR A 22 -14.73 2.11 -1.35
N THR A 23 -15.06 3.38 -1.59
CA THR A 23 -14.11 4.43 -1.96
C THR A 23 -14.47 5.71 -1.20
N ALA A 24 -13.45 6.42 -0.76
CA ALA A 24 -13.62 7.71 -0.11
C ALA A 24 -13.89 8.81 -1.13
N PRO A 25 -14.46 9.96 -0.69
CA PRO A 25 -14.56 11.14 -1.53
C PRO A 25 -13.22 11.48 -2.18
N GLY A 26 -13.27 11.80 -3.47
CA GLY A 26 -12.09 12.10 -4.27
C GLY A 26 -11.40 10.89 -4.88
N ILE A 27 -11.81 9.64 -4.58
CA ILE A 27 -11.29 8.40 -5.19
C ILE A 27 -12.39 7.73 -6.01
N SER A 28 -12.05 7.28 -7.22
CA SER A 28 -12.95 6.60 -8.17
C SER A 28 -12.17 5.56 -8.99
N ASN A 29 -12.89 4.71 -9.75
CA ASN A 29 -12.30 3.67 -10.60
C ASN A 29 -11.23 2.81 -9.89
N ALA A 30 -11.46 2.51 -8.61
CA ALA A 30 -10.51 1.81 -7.78
C ALA A 30 -10.64 0.29 -7.96
N PHE A 31 -9.59 -0.36 -8.45
CA PHE A 31 -9.55 -1.81 -8.62
C PHE A 31 -8.16 -2.37 -8.29
N VAL A 32 -8.11 -3.66 -7.98
CA VAL A 32 -6.89 -4.47 -7.89
C VAL A 32 -6.87 -5.45 -9.04
N SER A 33 -5.72 -5.60 -9.68
CA SER A 33 -5.49 -6.57 -10.74
C SER A 33 -4.05 -7.10 -10.70
N GLN A 34 -3.72 -8.02 -11.59
CA GLN A 34 -2.36 -8.51 -11.81
C GLN A 34 -2.09 -8.72 -13.29
N ASN A 35 -0.84 -8.60 -13.69
CA ASN A 35 -0.42 -8.77 -15.09
C ASN A 35 -0.19 -10.25 -15.48
N GLY A 36 -0.63 -11.20 -14.66
CA GLY A 36 -0.53 -12.65 -14.87
C GLY A 36 -0.41 -13.40 -13.54
N GLY A 37 0.11 -14.63 -13.57
CA GLY A 37 0.39 -15.39 -12.35
C GLY A 37 -0.75 -16.30 -11.87
N GLY A 38 -1.80 -16.51 -12.67
CA GLY A 38 -2.91 -17.42 -12.33
C GLY A 38 -4.11 -16.68 -11.77
N PRO A 39 -5.26 -17.34 -11.58
CA PRO A 39 -6.42 -16.71 -10.95
C PRO A 39 -6.23 -16.61 -9.43
N ALA A 40 -6.98 -15.72 -8.80
CA ALA A 40 -7.27 -15.73 -7.37
C ALA A 40 -7.77 -17.12 -6.94
N GLU A 41 -7.37 -17.55 -5.75
CA GLU A 41 -7.63 -18.89 -5.24
C GLU A 41 -8.44 -18.81 -3.94
N ASN A 42 -9.30 -19.79 -3.70
CA ASN A 42 -10.01 -19.93 -2.42
C ASN A 42 -9.11 -20.69 -1.44
N LEU A 43 -8.65 -19.99 -0.41
CA LEU A 43 -7.81 -20.53 0.68
C LEU A 43 -8.54 -20.43 2.03
N GLY A 44 -9.87 -20.56 2.03
CA GLY A 44 -10.76 -20.27 3.16
C GLY A 44 -11.58 -18.98 2.97
N SER A 45 -10.98 -18.00 2.28
CA SER A 45 -11.58 -16.81 1.64
C SER A 45 -11.02 -16.68 0.22
N ILE A 46 -11.52 -15.76 -0.60
CA ILE A 46 -10.88 -15.46 -1.90
C ILE A 46 -9.63 -14.61 -1.67
N TRP A 47 -8.46 -15.16 -1.98
CA TRP A 47 -7.19 -14.43 -1.91
C TRP A 47 -6.77 -13.93 -3.28
N PHE A 48 -6.35 -12.67 -3.36
CA PHE A 48 -5.79 -12.09 -4.57
C PHE A 48 -4.36 -12.58 -4.77
N LEU A 49 -4.22 -13.69 -5.49
CA LEU A 49 -2.99 -14.48 -5.59
C LEU A 49 -2.22 -14.21 -6.89
N THR A 50 -0.95 -13.84 -6.76
CA THR A 50 0.02 -13.72 -7.85
C THR A 50 1.08 -14.82 -7.74
N ARG A 51 1.09 -15.80 -8.65
CA ARG A 51 2.23 -16.72 -8.80
C ARG A 51 3.38 -16.02 -9.51
N PHE A 52 4.60 -16.48 -9.22
CA PHE A 52 5.83 -16.03 -9.89
C PHE A 52 6.01 -14.52 -9.69
N PHE A 53 5.79 -14.08 -8.45
CA PHE A 53 5.86 -12.69 -8.05
C PHE A 53 7.24 -12.12 -8.40
N GLY A 54 7.25 -11.02 -9.16
CA GLY A 54 8.45 -10.45 -9.81
C GLY A 54 8.43 -10.58 -11.33
N ALA A 55 8.00 -11.73 -11.86
CA ALA A 55 7.63 -11.85 -13.27
C ALA A 55 6.24 -11.24 -13.48
N TYR A 56 5.32 -11.59 -12.58
CA TYR A 56 4.01 -10.97 -12.45
C TYR A 56 3.93 -10.15 -11.16
N ARG A 57 3.07 -9.14 -11.14
CA ARG A 57 2.91 -8.22 -10.01
C ARG A 57 1.44 -7.91 -9.80
N PRO A 58 0.93 -8.03 -8.56
CA PRO A 58 -0.34 -7.42 -8.22
C PRO A 58 -0.16 -5.91 -8.19
N PHE A 59 -1.22 -5.21 -8.58
CA PHE A 59 -1.28 -3.77 -8.55
C PHE A 59 -2.70 -3.32 -8.25
N MET A 60 -2.81 -2.17 -7.59
CA MET A 60 -4.04 -1.42 -7.51
C MET A 60 -3.95 -0.20 -8.42
N GLN A 61 -5.06 0.14 -9.07
CA GLN A 61 -5.19 1.38 -9.81
C GLN A 61 -6.43 2.12 -9.30
N PHE A 62 -6.32 3.44 -9.21
CA PHE A 62 -7.42 4.31 -8.82
C PHE A 62 -7.25 5.69 -9.46
N THR A 63 -8.36 6.38 -9.66
CA THR A 63 -8.41 7.75 -10.16
C THR A 63 -8.79 8.68 -9.01
N THR A 64 -8.02 9.75 -8.87
CA THR A 64 -8.32 10.84 -7.94
C THR A 64 -8.94 12.01 -8.70
N THR A 65 -10.06 12.56 -8.22
CA THR A 65 -10.76 13.68 -8.86
C THR A 65 -10.39 15.04 -8.26
N GLU A 66 -9.74 15.01 -7.10
CA GLU A 66 -9.26 16.16 -6.35
C GLU A 66 -7.94 15.81 -5.65
N LYS A 67 -7.33 16.79 -4.99
CA LYS A 67 -6.08 16.55 -4.26
C LYS A 67 -6.35 15.68 -3.02
N VAL A 68 -5.71 14.51 -2.97
CA VAL A 68 -5.84 13.56 -1.85
C VAL A 68 -4.52 13.37 -1.12
N VAL A 69 -4.61 12.94 0.14
CA VAL A 69 -3.48 12.57 0.97
C VAL A 69 -3.68 11.12 1.39
N LEU A 70 -2.74 10.25 1.02
CA LEU A 70 -2.73 8.84 1.41
C LEU A 70 -1.84 8.66 2.63
N SER A 71 -2.34 7.96 3.64
CA SER A 71 -1.65 7.81 4.94
C SER A 71 -1.00 6.44 5.06
N ASP A 72 -1.78 5.38 4.91
CA ASP A 72 -1.32 4.01 5.12
C ASP A 72 -1.96 3.08 4.07
N LEU A 73 -1.26 1.99 3.79
CA LEU A 73 -1.81 0.85 3.06
C LEU A 73 -1.68 -0.38 3.95
N THR A 74 -2.81 -1.02 4.24
CA THR A 74 -2.89 -2.19 5.13
C THR A 74 -3.45 -3.37 4.36
N PHE A 75 -2.89 -4.55 4.58
CA PHE A 75 -3.34 -5.78 3.94
C PHE A 75 -2.89 -7.02 4.71
N THR A 76 -3.68 -8.08 4.66
CA THR A 76 -3.25 -9.41 5.08
C THR A 76 -2.50 -10.06 3.92
N HIS A 77 -1.41 -10.77 4.21
CA HIS A 77 -0.64 -11.46 3.17
C HIS A 77 -0.43 -12.93 3.45
N LEU A 78 -0.40 -13.74 2.39
CA LEU A 78 0.03 -15.13 2.41
C LEU A 78 1.09 -15.34 1.34
N ASP A 79 2.12 -16.08 1.71
CA ASP A 79 3.25 -16.39 0.86
C ASP A 79 3.89 -17.70 1.33
N ASN A 80 4.58 -18.36 0.41
CA ASN A 80 5.30 -19.59 0.69
C ASN A 80 6.82 -19.42 0.49
N HIS A 81 7.58 -20.14 1.32
CA HIS A 81 9.03 -20.03 1.42
C HIS A 81 9.65 -21.42 1.34
N ASN A 82 9.63 -22.00 0.14
CA ASN A 82 10.10 -23.36 -0.05
C ASN A 82 11.65 -23.40 -0.03
N PRO A 83 12.29 -24.25 0.79
CA PRO A 83 13.75 -24.39 0.76
C PRO A 83 14.25 -24.74 -0.65
N GLY A 84 15.27 -24.01 -1.11
CA GLY A 84 15.78 -24.17 -2.47
C GLY A 84 14.94 -23.45 -3.53
N TYR A 85 14.18 -22.42 -3.14
CA TYR A 85 13.50 -21.48 -4.04
C TYR A 85 13.87 -20.01 -3.71
N PRO A 86 13.70 -19.06 -4.66
CA PRO A 86 14.08 -17.65 -4.49
C PRO A 86 13.50 -16.94 -3.27
N SER A 87 12.34 -17.39 -2.81
CA SER A 87 11.62 -16.84 -1.65
C SER A 87 12.29 -17.19 -0.31
N TYR A 88 13.13 -18.24 -0.26
CA TYR A 88 13.68 -18.78 0.99
C TYR A 88 15.00 -18.09 1.40
N PRO A 89 15.21 -17.80 2.70
CA PRO A 89 14.29 -18.00 3.83
C PRO A 89 13.23 -16.89 3.94
N SER A 90 13.47 -15.74 3.32
CA SER A 90 12.62 -14.57 3.36
C SER A 90 12.99 -13.63 2.23
N TYR A 91 12.06 -12.76 1.86
CA TYR A 91 12.27 -11.67 0.92
C TYR A 91 11.39 -10.49 1.32
N ASN A 92 11.39 -9.40 0.56
CA ASN A 92 10.57 -8.24 0.86
C ASN A 92 9.57 -7.97 -0.28
N ALA A 93 8.39 -7.46 0.06
CA ALA A 93 7.51 -6.78 -0.89
C ALA A 93 7.65 -5.26 -0.72
N GLN A 94 8.18 -4.59 -1.74
CA GLN A 94 8.28 -3.14 -1.81
C GLN A 94 7.06 -2.58 -2.55
N LEU A 95 6.35 -1.64 -1.93
CA LEU A 95 5.35 -0.86 -2.64
C LEU A 95 6.03 0.14 -3.58
N GLN A 96 5.47 0.29 -4.78
CA GLN A 96 5.88 1.30 -5.74
C GLN A 96 4.66 2.00 -6.31
N ILE A 97 4.77 3.29 -6.61
CA ILE A 97 3.72 4.07 -7.27
C ILE A 97 4.21 4.58 -8.63
N ASP A 98 3.36 4.50 -9.65
CA ASP A 98 3.55 5.20 -10.92
C ASP A 98 2.77 6.51 -10.93
N ARG A 99 3.48 7.58 -11.28
CA ARG A 99 2.98 8.97 -11.40
C ARG A 99 3.28 9.52 -12.79
N GLU A 100 3.09 8.70 -13.82
CA GLU A 100 3.31 9.04 -15.24
C GLU A 100 4.79 9.13 -15.67
N ALA A 101 5.72 8.75 -14.80
CA ALA A 101 7.16 8.74 -15.08
C ALA A 101 7.81 7.38 -14.77
N GLY A 102 7.00 6.35 -14.52
CA GLY A 102 7.43 5.05 -14.06
C GLY A 102 7.35 4.89 -12.55
N PHE A 103 7.60 3.66 -12.11
CA PHE A 103 7.43 3.25 -10.72
C PHE A 103 8.57 3.74 -9.82
N VAL A 104 8.21 4.36 -8.70
CA VAL A 104 9.11 4.76 -7.61
C VAL A 104 8.70 4.11 -6.30
N ASP A 105 9.66 3.74 -5.47
CA ASP A 105 9.41 3.09 -4.18
C ASP A 105 8.68 4.06 -3.22
N ILE A 106 7.70 3.54 -2.48
CA ILE A 106 6.94 4.26 -1.45
C ILE A 106 6.83 3.40 -0.18
N GLY A 107 6.95 4.05 0.98
CA GLY A 107 6.90 3.37 2.27
C GLY A 107 8.04 2.37 2.49
N SER A 108 8.09 1.81 3.69
CA SER A 108 9.06 0.76 4.01
C SER A 108 8.63 -0.58 3.39
N PRO A 109 9.59 -1.40 2.92
CA PRO A 109 9.28 -2.74 2.42
C PRO A 109 8.70 -3.63 3.53
N VAL A 110 7.79 -4.52 3.15
CA VAL A 110 7.21 -5.55 4.04
C VAL A 110 8.06 -6.81 3.99
N LEU A 111 8.52 -7.29 5.14
CA LEU A 111 9.24 -8.56 5.24
C LEU A 111 8.28 -9.73 5.08
N LEU A 112 8.50 -10.53 4.05
CA LEU A 112 7.80 -11.78 3.77
C LEU A 112 8.66 -12.94 4.23
N SER A 113 8.14 -13.75 5.15
CA SER A 113 8.82 -14.87 5.78
C SER A 113 7.81 -15.88 6.29
N PRO A 114 8.22 -17.13 6.60
CA PRO A 114 7.36 -18.10 7.27
C PRO A 114 6.71 -17.59 8.56
N ALA A 115 7.35 -16.62 9.25
CA ALA A 115 6.86 -16.06 10.51
C ALA A 115 5.86 -14.92 10.33
N THR A 116 5.82 -14.29 9.15
CA THR A 116 4.93 -13.15 8.85
C THR A 116 3.80 -13.54 7.89
N SER A 117 3.92 -14.65 7.15
CA SER A 117 2.85 -15.21 6.32
C SER A 117 1.58 -15.44 7.16
N GLY A 118 0.45 -14.94 6.67
CA GLY A 118 -0.86 -14.96 7.32
C GLY A 118 -1.10 -13.80 8.29
N THR A 119 -0.19 -12.83 8.38
CA THR A 119 -0.35 -11.64 9.25
C THR A 119 -0.73 -10.39 8.47
N VAL A 120 -1.16 -9.36 9.20
CA VAL A 120 -1.47 -8.05 8.64
C VAL A 120 -0.19 -7.22 8.54
N ALA A 121 0.08 -6.69 7.35
CA ALA A 121 1.11 -5.71 7.09
C ALA A 121 0.50 -4.31 6.99
N THR A 122 1.18 -3.31 7.55
CA THR A 122 0.84 -1.89 7.39
C THR A 122 2.06 -1.15 6.85
N VAL A 123 1.88 -0.48 5.71
CA VAL A 123 2.90 0.35 5.07
C VAL A 123 2.49 1.80 5.21
N SER A 124 3.26 2.58 5.98
CA SER A 124 3.07 4.02 6.03
C SER A 124 3.52 4.66 4.73
N LEU A 125 2.64 5.49 4.16
CA LEU A 125 2.86 6.24 2.93
C LEU A 125 3.40 7.65 3.19
N GLY A 126 3.62 8.01 4.47
CA GLY A 126 4.21 9.29 4.84
C GLY A 126 3.36 10.50 4.45
N TYR A 127 2.03 10.35 4.43
CA TYR A 127 1.09 11.37 3.95
C TYR A 127 1.35 11.76 2.49
N LEU A 128 1.35 10.75 1.62
CA LEU A 128 1.60 10.90 0.19
C LEU A 128 0.52 11.77 -0.45
N VAL A 129 0.90 12.98 -0.87
CA VAL A 129 0.00 13.91 -1.57
C VAL A 129 -0.05 13.57 -3.06
N LEU A 130 -1.25 13.45 -3.60
CA LEU A 130 -1.52 13.21 -5.01
C LEU A 130 -2.43 14.30 -5.58
N ASP A 131 -2.05 14.86 -6.72
CA ASP A 131 -2.92 15.73 -7.52
C ASP A 131 -3.97 14.88 -8.26
N PRO A 132 -5.05 15.48 -8.81
CA PRO A 132 -6.02 14.75 -9.62
C PRO A 132 -5.35 13.99 -10.76
N GLY A 133 -5.70 12.71 -10.93
CA GLY A 133 -5.03 11.82 -11.89
C GLY A 133 -5.24 10.34 -11.58
N THR A 134 -4.81 9.48 -12.50
CA THR A 134 -4.86 8.02 -12.33
C THR A 134 -3.50 7.50 -11.88
N TYR A 135 -3.51 6.76 -10.78
CA TYR A 135 -2.30 6.24 -10.15
C TYR A 135 -2.34 4.74 -10.09
N THR A 136 -1.17 4.11 -10.22
CA THR A 136 -1.01 2.67 -10.02
C THR A 136 -0.03 2.43 -8.90
N ILE A 137 -0.44 1.73 -7.84
CA ILE A 137 0.45 1.21 -6.80
C ILE A 137 0.62 -0.28 -7.05
N ARG A 138 1.86 -0.79 -7.01
CA ARG A 138 2.14 -2.22 -7.16
C ARG A 138 3.06 -2.72 -6.05
N TRP A 139 3.04 -4.02 -5.84
CA TRP A 139 4.04 -4.72 -5.05
C TRP A 139 5.15 -5.21 -5.98
N ASP A 140 6.41 -5.13 -5.54
CA ASP A 140 7.59 -5.63 -6.24
C ASP A 140 8.48 -6.41 -5.26
N PRO A 141 8.93 -7.64 -5.60
CA PRO A 141 9.76 -8.42 -4.70
C PRO A 141 11.20 -7.88 -4.67
N ARG A 142 11.79 -7.81 -3.47
CA ARG A 142 13.18 -7.40 -3.25
C ARG A 142 13.89 -8.43 -2.37
N GLY A 143 15.20 -8.59 -2.58
CA GLY A 143 16.02 -9.45 -1.74
C GLY A 143 15.69 -10.94 -1.86
N LEU A 144 15.20 -11.38 -3.02
CA LEU A 144 15.11 -12.79 -3.37
C LEU A 144 16.51 -13.42 -3.31
N ALA A 145 16.60 -14.67 -2.85
CA ALA A 145 17.88 -15.37 -2.69
C ALA A 145 18.65 -15.52 -4.02
N TYR A 146 17.93 -15.61 -5.13
CA TYR A 146 18.46 -15.62 -6.49
C TYR A 146 17.34 -15.33 -7.50
N GLY A 147 17.71 -14.96 -8.73
CA GLY A 147 16.74 -14.63 -9.78
C GLY A 147 16.03 -13.29 -9.56
N THR A 148 14.97 -13.06 -10.34
CA THR A 148 14.19 -11.81 -10.33
C THR A 148 12.73 -12.00 -9.97
N ASP A 149 12.32 -13.25 -9.71
CA ASP A 149 10.97 -13.63 -9.34
C ASP A 149 10.98 -14.79 -8.34
N THR A 150 9.82 -15.05 -7.73
CA THR A 150 9.64 -16.13 -6.75
C THR A 150 9.66 -17.54 -7.37
N ASN A 151 9.83 -17.66 -8.69
CA ASN A 151 9.69 -18.90 -9.44
C ASN A 151 8.39 -19.61 -9.06
N THR A 152 8.39 -20.85 -8.57
CA THR A 152 7.18 -21.62 -8.31
C THR A 152 6.29 -21.10 -7.17
N ASP A 153 6.78 -20.12 -6.41
CA ASP A 153 6.11 -19.62 -5.21
C ASP A 153 5.12 -18.48 -5.53
N PHE A 154 4.22 -18.23 -4.60
CA PHE A 154 3.15 -17.25 -4.72
C PHE A 154 3.26 -16.14 -3.67
N PHE A 155 2.62 -15.03 -3.99
CA PHE A 155 2.32 -13.94 -3.07
C PHE A 155 0.83 -13.63 -3.21
N ALA A 156 0.11 -13.60 -2.09
CA ALA A 156 -1.33 -13.40 -2.07
C ALA A 156 -1.70 -12.32 -1.05
N ILE A 157 -2.74 -11.56 -1.39
CA ILE A 157 -3.23 -10.44 -0.58
C ILE A 157 -4.71 -10.64 -0.26
N ASP A 158 -5.11 -10.29 0.95
CA ASP A 158 -6.51 -10.18 1.39
C ASP A 158 -6.71 -8.92 2.25
N ASP A 159 -7.96 -8.53 2.51
CA ASP A 159 -8.36 -7.39 3.37
C ASP A 159 -7.59 -6.09 3.10
N LEU A 160 -7.45 -5.72 1.82
CA LEU A 160 -6.68 -4.56 1.40
C LEU A 160 -7.44 -3.27 1.72
N THR A 161 -6.78 -2.37 2.44
CA THR A 161 -7.27 -1.02 2.73
C THR A 161 -6.24 0.04 2.34
N LEU A 162 -6.65 1.00 1.53
CA LEU A 162 -5.88 2.22 1.25
C LEU A 162 -6.47 3.40 2.03
N GLU A 163 -5.75 3.84 3.05
CA GLU A 163 -6.16 4.94 3.92
C GLU A 163 -5.76 6.29 3.38
N GLY A 164 -6.64 7.26 3.55
CA GLY A 164 -6.47 8.60 3.03
C GLY A 164 -7.78 9.33 2.79
N GLY A 165 -7.67 10.59 2.40
CA GLY A 165 -8.82 11.45 2.14
C GLY A 165 -8.43 12.76 1.47
N THR A 166 -9.42 13.60 1.22
CA THR A 166 -9.21 14.93 0.65
C THR A 166 -8.49 15.82 1.66
N LEU A 167 -7.70 16.79 1.19
CA LEU A 167 -7.02 17.75 2.08
C LEU A 167 -7.97 18.53 2.98
N ALA A 168 -9.21 18.76 2.54
CA ALA A 168 -10.25 19.38 3.37
C ALA A 168 -10.72 18.46 4.52
N ALA A 169 -10.55 17.14 4.38
CA ALA A 169 -10.93 16.13 5.36
C ALA A 169 -9.79 15.73 6.32
N VAL A 170 -8.53 16.08 6.01
CA VAL A 170 -7.43 15.91 6.98
C VAL A 170 -7.58 17.01 8.02
N PRO A 171 -7.80 16.70 9.32
CA PRO A 171 -7.89 17.73 10.34
C PRO A 171 -6.58 18.52 10.32
N ALA A 172 -6.67 19.79 9.89
CA ALA A 172 -5.58 20.70 10.00
C ALA A 172 -5.17 20.70 11.47
N LEU A 173 -3.96 20.20 11.79
CA LEU A 173 -3.30 20.57 13.02
C LEU A 173 -3.25 22.08 13.00
N SER A 174 -4.17 22.71 13.73
CA SER A 174 -4.42 24.13 13.64
C SER A 174 -3.11 24.84 13.93
N VAL A 175 -2.62 25.61 12.95
CA VAL A 175 -1.41 26.42 13.02
C VAL A 175 -1.44 27.43 14.19
N TRP A 176 -2.59 27.57 14.85
CA TRP A 176 -2.80 28.32 16.09
C TRP A 176 -2.19 27.68 17.36
N GLY A 177 -1.90 26.37 17.36
CA GLY A 177 -1.27 25.69 18.52
C GLY A 177 0.21 25.99 18.70
N ALA A 178 0.94 26.22 17.60
CA ALA A 178 2.37 26.53 17.64
C ALA A 178 2.65 28.02 17.91
N GLY A 179 1.73 28.91 17.55
CA GLY A 179 1.86 30.35 17.79
C GLY A 179 1.72 30.75 19.27
N LEU A 180 0.90 30.02 20.04
CA LEU A 180 0.66 30.35 21.46
C LEU A 180 1.83 29.93 22.36
N LEU A 181 2.53 28.84 22.04
CA LEU A 181 3.69 28.39 22.81
C LEU A 181 4.91 29.31 22.60
N ALA A 182 5.11 29.83 21.39
CA ALA A 182 6.18 30.79 21.10
C ALA A 182 5.93 32.17 21.75
N LEU A 183 4.66 32.61 21.85
CA LEU A 183 4.32 33.90 22.47
C LEU A 183 4.42 33.86 24.02
N LEU A 184 4.12 32.71 24.64
CA LEU A 184 4.25 32.55 26.10
C LEU A 184 5.71 32.47 26.57
N VAL A 185 6.61 31.90 25.76
CA VAL A 185 8.06 31.90 26.06
C VAL A 185 8.68 33.29 25.86
N ALA A 186 8.21 34.06 24.88
CA ALA A 186 8.67 35.43 24.66
C ALA A 186 8.21 36.40 25.78
N LEU A 187 6.99 36.23 26.31
CA LEU A 187 6.49 37.07 27.41
C LEU A 187 7.09 36.69 28.79
N ALA A 188 7.45 35.42 29.00
CA ALA A 188 8.17 35.01 30.21
C ALA A 188 9.65 35.46 30.21
N GLY A 189 10.28 35.59 29.05
CA GLY A 189 11.67 36.06 28.93
C GLY A 189 11.86 37.56 29.19
N VAL A 190 10.85 38.40 28.90
CA VAL A 190 10.93 39.86 29.10
C VAL A 190 10.77 40.25 30.58
N ALA A 191 10.13 39.42 31.40
CA ALA A 191 9.96 39.68 32.84
C ALA A 191 11.22 39.38 33.68
N VAL A 192 12.20 38.63 33.15
CA VAL A 192 13.42 38.22 33.89
C VAL A 192 14.60 39.16 33.64
N PHE A 193 14.56 40.01 32.60
CA PHE A 193 15.65 40.96 32.27
C PHE A 193 15.43 42.41 32.75
N ARG A 194 14.44 42.67 33.61
CA ARG A 194 14.32 43.93 34.35
C ARG A 194 14.31 43.67 35.86
N ARG A 195 15.49 43.44 36.42
CA ARG A 195 15.84 43.73 37.81
C ARG A 195 17.26 44.27 37.87
#